data_AF-A0AA39GTZ8-F1
#
_entry.id   AF-A0AA39GTZ8-F1
#
_cell.length_a   1.000
_cell.length_b   1.000
_cell.length_c   1.000
_cell.angle_alpha   90.00
_cell.angle_beta   90.00
_cell.angle_gamma   90.00
#
_symmetry.space_group_name_H-M   'P 1'
#
loop_
_entity.id
_entity.type
_entity.pdbx_description
1 polymer ?
#
loop_
_entity_poly.entity_id
_entity_poly.type
_entity_poly.pdbx_seq_one_letter_code
_entity_poly.pdbx_strand_id
1 'polypeptide(L)'
;MENQRLISNVHEQLDRLARQLRDIEIEKASMNEEDYREMRTDTIDQLKDLSMTLERIQSGDMSVFDQITTTRLAIRAAVSQAFKTPEIIMLFVKKEPPVLRLKLENLESDFRLKRVDEDVYKERKYEILLALQKLGDELRSEEDQFLRDHVSFSPDDLELVG
;
A
#
# COMPACT_ATOMS: atom_id res chain seq x y z
N MET A 1 6.37 -24.69 -7.47
CA MET A 1 5.15 -24.35 -8.25
C MET A 1 3.94 -24.06 -7.34
N GLU A 2 3.70 -24.86 -6.30
CA GLU A 2 2.57 -24.64 -5.37
C GLU A 2 2.67 -23.30 -4.61
N ASN A 3 3.83 -22.98 -4.03
CA ASN A 3 4.04 -21.71 -3.31
C ASN A 3 3.89 -20.47 -4.21
N GLN A 4 4.34 -20.52 -5.46
CA GLN A 4 4.15 -19.40 -6.40
C GLN A 4 2.67 -19.17 -6.75
N ARG A 5 1.88 -20.24 -6.91
CA ARG A 5 0.44 -20.11 -7.14
C ARG A 5 -0.26 -19.55 -5.91
N LEU A 6 0.13 -19.99 -4.72
CA LEU A 6 -0.40 -19.47 -3.47
C LEU A 6 -0.14 -17.97 -3.31
N ILE A 7 1.09 -17.53 -3.61
CA ILE A 7 1.45 -16.11 -3.56
C ILE A 7 0.68 -15.30 -4.61
N SER A 8 0.54 -15.80 -5.84
CA SER A 8 -0.27 -15.15 -6.87
C SER A 8 -1.72 -14.96 -6.40
N ASN A 9 -2.33 -15.99 -5.81
CA ASN A 9 -3.68 -15.90 -5.27
C ASN A 9 -3.78 -14.87 -4.14
N VAL A 10 -2.77 -14.76 -3.28
CA VAL A 10 -2.73 -13.73 -2.24
C VAL A 10 -2.64 -12.33 -2.85
N HIS A 11 -1.81 -12.13 -3.88
CA HIS A 11 -1.67 -10.85 -4.57
C HIS A 11 -2.98 -10.43 -5.23
N GLU A 12 -3.70 -11.37 -5.84
CA GLU A 12 -5.03 -11.12 -6.42
C GLU A 12 -6.05 -10.73 -5.34
N GLN A 13 -6.03 -11.41 -4.19
CA GLN A 13 -6.91 -11.06 -3.06
C GLN A 13 -6.58 -9.68 -2.50
N LEU A 14 -5.30 -9.34 -2.37
CA LEU A 14 -4.87 -8.02 -1.93
C LEU A 14 -5.31 -6.92 -2.91
N ASP A 15 -5.11 -7.11 -4.23
CA ASP A 15 -5.57 -6.14 -5.24
C ASP A 15 -7.08 -5.91 -5.14
N ARG A 16 -7.86 -7.00 -5.01
CA ARG A 16 -9.32 -6.93 -4.84
C ARG A 16 -9.70 -6.11 -3.61
N LEU A 17 -9.12 -6.42 -2.46
CA LEU A 17 -9.42 -5.75 -1.18
C LEU A 17 -8.99 -4.28 -1.19
N ALA A 18 -7.83 -3.98 -1.78
CA ALA A 18 -7.37 -2.60 -1.92
C ALA A 18 -8.31 -1.76 -2.81
N ARG A 19 -8.79 -2.32 -3.92
CA ARG A 19 -9.80 -1.67 -4.77
C ARG A 19 -11.11 -1.47 -4.04
N GLN A 20 -11.57 -2.48 -3.31
CA GLN A 20 -12.79 -2.39 -2.50
C GLN A 20 -12.68 -1.26 -1.46
N LEU A 21 -11.56 -1.14 -0.74
CA LEU A 21 -11.35 -0.01 0.17
C LEU A 21 -11.40 1.34 -0.55
N ARG A 22 -10.75 1.46 -1.71
CA ARG A 22 -10.79 2.69 -2.50
C ARG A 22 -12.21 3.05 -2.92
N ASP A 23 -12.96 2.08 -3.42
CA ASP A 23 -14.31 2.31 -3.91
C ASP A 23 -15.26 2.68 -2.74
N ILE A 24 -15.09 2.08 -1.55
CA ILE A 24 -15.78 2.49 -0.31
C ILE A 24 -15.46 3.95 0.05
N GLU A 25 -14.20 4.38 -0.02
CA GLU A 25 -13.83 5.76 0.29
C GLU A 25 -14.40 6.76 -0.74
N ILE A 26 -14.51 6.37 -2.01
CA ILE A 26 -15.15 7.19 -3.06
C ILE A 26 -16.67 7.31 -2.80
N GLU A 27 -17.32 6.23 -2.41
CA GLU A 27 -18.77 6.18 -2.20
C GLU A 27 -19.20 6.68 -0.81
N LYS A 28 -18.26 7.00 0.07
CA LYS A 28 -18.52 7.49 1.43
C LYS A 28 -19.54 8.63 1.50
N ALA A 29 -19.51 9.56 0.54
CA ALA A 29 -20.43 10.69 0.49
C ALA A 29 -21.89 10.30 0.13
N SER A 30 -22.07 9.14 -0.51
CA SER A 30 -23.38 8.58 -0.90
C SER A 30 -23.89 7.49 0.06
N MET A 31 -23.07 7.06 1.02
CA MET A 31 -23.41 6.04 2.01
C MET A 31 -23.81 6.67 3.33
N ASN A 32 -24.63 5.97 4.11
CA ASN A 32 -24.83 6.35 5.50
C ASN A 32 -23.59 5.94 6.33
N GLU A 33 -23.45 6.55 7.50
CA GLU A 33 -22.25 6.37 8.33
C GLU A 33 -22.12 4.95 8.92
N GLU A 34 -23.23 4.24 9.11
CA GLU A 34 -23.26 2.86 9.62
C GLU A 34 -22.79 1.88 8.53
N ASP A 35 -23.40 1.92 7.35
CA ASP A 35 -23.04 1.11 6.18
C ASP A 35 -21.58 1.31 5.79
N TYR A 36 -21.10 2.56 5.75
CA TYR A 36 -19.70 2.87 5.45
C TYR A 36 -18.77 2.24 6.49
N ARG A 37 -19.10 2.36 7.78
CA ARG A 37 -18.28 1.79 8.86
C ARG A 37 -18.25 0.26 8.79
N GLU A 38 -19.38 -0.38 8.57
CA GLU A 38 -19.50 -1.83 8.48
C GLU A 38 -18.68 -2.37 7.31
N MET A 39 -18.96 -1.88 6.08
CA MET A 39 -18.25 -2.34 4.88
C MET A 39 -16.74 -2.10 4.95
N ARG A 40 -16.33 -0.95 5.50
CA ARG A 40 -14.91 -0.64 5.69
C ARG A 40 -14.27 -1.57 6.72
N THR A 41 -14.95 -1.83 7.83
CA THR A 41 -14.45 -2.73 8.89
C THR A 41 -14.30 -4.15 8.38
N ASP A 42 -15.30 -4.67 7.68
CA ASP A 42 -15.27 -6.02 7.08
C ASP A 42 -14.12 -6.18 6.08
N THR A 43 -13.88 -5.16 5.25
CA THR A 43 -12.78 -5.18 4.27
C THR A 43 -11.41 -5.16 4.97
N ILE A 44 -11.28 -4.38 6.06
CA ILE A 44 -10.08 -4.34 6.89
C ILE A 44 -9.84 -5.67 7.61
N ASP A 45 -10.88 -6.31 8.12
CA ASP A 45 -10.74 -7.59 8.80
C ASP A 45 -10.35 -8.70 7.82
N GLN A 46 -10.87 -8.69 6.59
CA GLN A 46 -10.38 -9.58 5.52
C GLN A 46 -8.88 -9.37 5.20
N LEU A 47 -8.40 -8.12 5.21
CA LEU A 47 -6.97 -7.83 5.04
C LEU A 47 -6.12 -8.37 6.20
N LYS A 48 -6.61 -8.26 7.45
CA LYS A 48 -5.93 -8.84 8.62
C LYS A 48 -5.85 -10.37 8.54
N ASP A 49 -6.95 -11.02 8.16
CA ASP A 49 -7.00 -12.48 7.98
C ASP A 49 -6.04 -12.95 6.88
N LEU A 50 -5.91 -12.18 5.80
CA LEU A 50 -4.94 -12.44 4.75
C LEU A 50 -3.50 -12.35 5.29
N SER A 51 -3.19 -11.35 6.12
CA SER A 51 -1.89 -11.23 6.79
C SER A 51 -1.59 -12.42 7.71
N MET A 52 -2.57 -12.87 8.50
CA MET A 52 -2.42 -14.04 9.37
C MET A 52 -2.22 -15.33 8.57
N THR A 53 -2.82 -15.42 7.39
CA THR A 53 -2.61 -16.56 6.49
C THR A 53 -1.19 -16.58 5.93
N LEU A 54 -0.65 -15.41 5.56
CA LEU A 54 0.74 -15.26 5.13
C LEU A 54 1.75 -15.66 6.22
N GLU A 55 1.48 -15.33 7.48
CA GLU A 55 2.32 -15.73 8.62
C GLU A 55 2.42 -17.24 8.78
N ARG A 56 1.32 -17.96 8.57
CA ARG A 56 1.31 -19.43 8.63
C ARG A 56 2.13 -20.06 7.50
N ILE A 57 2.11 -19.45 6.31
CA ILE A 57 2.84 -19.91 5.11
C ILE A 57 4.36 -19.71 5.27
N GLN A 58 4.79 -18.69 6.04
CA GLN A 58 6.20 -18.35 6.26
C GLN A 58 7.02 -19.47 6.97
N SER A 59 6.37 -20.50 7.50
CA SER A 59 6.97 -21.54 8.36
C SER A 59 7.82 -22.62 7.66
N GLY A 60 8.19 -22.50 6.37
CA GLY A 60 8.97 -23.57 5.73
C GLY A 60 9.71 -23.33 4.41
N ASP A 61 9.56 -22.17 3.74
CA ASP A 61 10.23 -21.93 2.44
C ASP A 61 10.84 -20.52 2.36
N MET A 62 12.17 -20.48 2.42
CA MET A 62 12.97 -19.23 2.36
C MET A 62 12.90 -18.53 0.99
N SER A 63 12.53 -19.24 -0.09
CA SER A 63 12.50 -18.67 -1.44
C SER A 63 11.36 -17.66 -1.66
N VAL A 64 10.26 -17.78 -0.90
CA VAL A 64 9.10 -16.88 -0.94
C VAL A 64 9.07 -15.89 0.22
N PHE A 65 9.98 -16.02 1.19
CA PHE A 65 10.05 -15.17 2.38
C PHE A 65 9.99 -13.68 2.03
N ASP A 66 10.79 -13.26 1.06
CA ASP A 66 10.91 -11.86 0.69
C ASP A 66 9.63 -11.30 0.01
N GLN A 67 8.91 -12.14 -0.76
CA GLN A 67 7.61 -11.78 -1.34
C GLN A 67 6.51 -11.73 -0.27
N ILE A 68 6.53 -12.67 0.68
CA ILE A 68 5.60 -12.71 1.82
C ILE A 68 5.79 -11.47 2.69
N THR A 69 7.03 -11.12 3.04
CA THR A 69 7.35 -9.94 3.84
C THR A 69 6.83 -8.67 3.18
N THR A 70 7.07 -8.51 1.88
CA THR A 70 6.61 -7.32 1.14
C THR A 70 5.08 -7.27 1.09
N THR A 71 4.41 -8.40 0.84
CA THR A 71 2.95 -8.47 0.80
C THR A 71 2.32 -8.14 2.16
N ARG A 72 2.92 -8.63 3.26
CA ARG A 72 2.49 -8.29 4.62
C ARG A 72 2.62 -6.80 4.90
N LEU A 73 3.75 -6.20 4.50
CA LEU A 73 3.97 -4.77 4.67
C LEU A 73 2.96 -3.94 3.85
N ALA A 74 2.60 -4.41 2.65
CA ALA A 74 1.58 -3.78 1.81
C ALA A 74 0.19 -3.84 2.47
N ILE A 75 -0.19 -4.99 3.03
CA ILE A 75 -1.44 -5.15 3.79
C ILE A 75 -1.47 -4.20 4.98
N ARG A 76 -0.38 -4.14 5.76
CA ARG A 76 -0.27 -3.23 6.91
C ARG A 76 -0.44 -1.77 6.49
N ALA A 77 0.24 -1.35 5.43
CA ALA A 77 0.13 0.00 4.88
C ALA A 77 -1.29 0.30 4.36
N ALA A 78 -1.99 -0.68 3.78
CA ALA A 78 -3.38 -0.52 3.37
C ALA A 78 -4.32 -0.35 4.57
N VAL A 79 -4.14 -1.18 5.62
CA VAL A 79 -4.94 -1.10 6.85
C VAL A 79 -4.71 0.22 7.60
N SER A 80 -3.46 0.69 7.67
CA SER A 80 -3.12 1.97 8.29
C SER A 80 -3.47 3.18 7.42
N GLN A 81 -4.02 2.96 6.22
CA GLN A 81 -4.27 4.00 5.21
C GLN A 81 -3.01 4.74 4.73
N ALA A 82 -1.81 4.20 5.00
CA ALA A 82 -0.57 4.71 4.44
C ALA A 82 -0.48 4.46 2.93
N PHE A 83 -1.14 3.39 2.43
CA PHE A 83 -1.42 3.19 1.01
C PHE A 83 -2.93 3.12 0.78
N LYS A 84 -3.43 3.95 -0.13
CA LYS A 84 -4.83 4.02 -0.53
C LYS A 84 -5.00 3.78 -2.03
N THR A 85 -3.92 3.90 -2.79
CA THR A 85 -3.92 3.69 -4.24
C THR A 85 -3.60 2.22 -4.54
N PRO A 86 -4.55 1.41 -5.05
CA PRO A 86 -4.34 -0.02 -5.29
C PRO A 86 -3.14 -0.29 -6.22
N GLU A 87 -2.94 0.58 -7.21
CA GLU A 87 -1.82 0.46 -8.13
C GLU A 87 -0.46 0.59 -7.44
N ILE A 88 -0.32 1.50 -6.46
CA ILE A 88 0.93 1.67 -5.68
C ILE A 88 1.17 0.43 -4.82
N ILE A 89 0.12 -0.09 -4.17
CA ILE A 89 0.17 -1.34 -3.40
C ILE A 89 0.68 -2.49 -4.29
N MET A 90 0.15 -2.62 -5.51
CA MET A 90 0.54 -3.70 -6.42
C MET A 90 1.97 -3.56 -6.92
N LEU A 91 2.43 -2.35 -7.24
CA LEU A 91 3.83 -2.12 -7.63
C LEU A 91 4.80 -2.37 -6.49
N PHE A 92 4.39 -2.06 -5.25
CA PHE A 92 5.15 -2.37 -4.05
C PHE A 92 5.30 -3.88 -3.88
N VAL A 93 4.20 -4.62 -3.96
CA VAL A 93 4.20 -6.09 -3.82
C VAL A 93 4.98 -6.80 -4.93
N LYS A 94 4.94 -6.28 -6.15
CA LYS A 94 5.71 -6.79 -7.30
C LYS A 94 7.18 -6.37 -7.28
N LYS A 95 7.58 -5.47 -6.37
CA LYS A 95 8.94 -4.93 -6.27
C LYS A 95 9.38 -4.27 -7.57
N GLU A 96 8.60 -3.32 -8.04
CA GLU A 96 8.89 -2.56 -9.25
C GLU A 96 9.28 -1.09 -8.95
N PRO A 97 10.41 -0.82 -8.25
CA PRO A 97 10.85 0.55 -7.96
C PRO A 97 11.04 1.43 -9.21
N PRO A 98 11.55 0.94 -10.36
CA PRO A 98 11.64 1.76 -11.57
C PRO A 98 10.27 2.28 -12.04
N VAL A 99 9.22 1.48 -11.90
CA VAL A 99 7.86 1.86 -12.30
C VAL A 99 7.28 2.87 -11.31
N LEU A 100 7.56 2.71 -10.02
CA LEU A 100 7.21 3.69 -8.98
C LEU A 100 7.91 5.04 -9.23
N ARG A 101 9.20 5.04 -9.62
CA ARG A 101 9.93 6.27 -10.00
C ARG A 101 9.32 6.96 -11.20
N LEU A 102 9.02 6.21 -12.26
CA LEU A 102 8.35 6.78 -13.44
C LEU A 102 6.99 7.39 -13.06
N LYS A 103 6.23 6.73 -12.17
CA LYS A 103 4.97 7.29 -11.66
C LYS A 103 5.17 8.57 -10.86
N LEU A 104 6.21 8.65 -10.03
CA LEU A 104 6.54 9.86 -9.30
C LEU A 104 6.83 11.01 -10.26
N GLU A 105 7.67 10.79 -11.27
CA GLU A 105 8.01 11.81 -12.28
C GLU A 105 6.79 12.30 -13.06
N ASN A 106 5.90 11.38 -13.43
CA ASN A 106 4.64 11.71 -14.10
C ASN A 106 3.72 12.52 -13.18
N LEU A 107 3.57 12.11 -11.92
CA LEU A 107 2.75 12.82 -10.92
C LEU A 107 3.25 14.25 -10.68
N GLU A 108 4.56 14.43 -10.56
CA GLU A 108 5.18 15.75 -10.42
C GLU A 108 5.00 16.62 -11.66
N SER A 109 5.05 16.01 -12.85
CA SER A 109 4.79 16.70 -14.11
C SER A 109 3.34 17.16 -14.20
N ASP A 110 2.39 16.29 -13.87
CA ASP A 110 0.97 16.62 -13.87
C ASP A 110 0.65 17.73 -12.85
N PHE A 111 1.29 17.73 -11.68
CA PHE A 111 1.14 18.81 -10.70
C PHE A 111 1.68 20.14 -11.22
N ARG A 112 2.88 20.16 -11.82
CA ARG A 112 3.44 21.36 -12.48
C ARG A 112 2.53 21.90 -13.58
N LEU A 113 1.85 21.01 -14.30
CA LEU A 113 0.88 21.34 -15.34
C LEU A 113 -0.52 21.66 -14.81
N LYS A 114 -0.71 21.70 -13.48
CA LYS A 114 -2.00 21.94 -12.81
C LYS A 114 -3.11 20.97 -13.23
N ARG A 115 -2.75 19.72 -13.51
CA ARG A 115 -3.68 18.64 -13.89
C ARG A 115 -4.17 17.83 -12.70
N VAL A 116 -3.53 17.98 -11.55
CA VAL A 116 -3.88 17.33 -10.29
C VAL A 116 -3.84 18.37 -9.18
N ASP A 117 -4.80 18.26 -8.25
CA ASP A 117 -4.87 19.12 -7.08
C ASP A 117 -3.73 18.86 -6.10
N GLU A 118 -3.38 19.87 -5.31
CA GLU A 118 -2.24 19.81 -4.39
C GLU A 118 -2.39 18.70 -3.33
N ASP A 119 -3.59 18.49 -2.80
CA ASP A 119 -3.84 17.46 -1.79
C ASP A 119 -3.67 16.05 -2.38
N VAL A 120 -4.21 15.82 -3.59
CA VAL A 120 -4.07 14.56 -4.32
C VAL A 120 -2.60 14.31 -4.71
N TYR A 121 -1.88 15.37 -5.09
CA TYR A 121 -0.45 15.31 -5.38
C TYR A 121 0.34 14.89 -4.13
N LYS A 122 0.12 15.56 -2.99
CA LYS A 122 0.83 15.28 -1.74
C LYS A 122 0.58 13.87 -1.24
N GLU A 123 -0.68 13.44 -1.24
CA GLU A 123 -1.07 12.10 -0.79
C GLU A 123 -0.40 11.02 -1.66
N ARG A 124 -0.54 11.10 -2.99
CA ARG A 124 0.07 10.10 -3.89
C ARG A 124 1.58 10.14 -3.87
N LYS A 125 2.20 11.33 -3.74
CA LYS A 125 3.65 11.46 -3.63
C LYS A 125 4.15 10.78 -2.36
N TYR A 126 3.45 10.96 -1.24
CA TYR A 126 3.76 10.28 0.01
C TYR A 126 3.70 8.76 -0.15
N GLU A 127 2.61 8.23 -0.72
CA GLU A 127 2.45 6.78 -0.97
C GLU A 127 3.60 6.21 -1.82
N ILE A 128 3.95 6.86 -2.93
CA ILE A 128 5.02 6.40 -3.83
C ILE A 128 6.38 6.44 -3.13
N LEU A 129 6.69 7.54 -2.43
CA LEU A 129 7.98 7.69 -1.74
C LEU A 129 8.12 6.71 -0.58
N LEU A 130 7.05 6.46 0.17
CA LEU A 130 7.05 5.46 1.23
C LEU A 130 7.26 4.06 0.65
N ALA A 131 6.61 3.72 -0.47
CA ALA A 131 6.83 2.45 -1.16
C ALA A 131 8.29 2.30 -1.61
N LEU A 132 8.88 3.33 -2.22
CA LEU A 132 10.27 3.34 -2.63
C LEU A 132 11.23 3.16 -1.44
N GLN A 133 11.01 3.90 -0.35
CA GLN A 133 11.80 3.79 0.88
C GLN A 133 11.76 2.36 1.45
N LYS A 134 10.57 1.76 1.51
CA LYS A 134 10.37 0.42 2.06
C LYS A 134 10.90 -0.69 1.15
N LEU A 135 11.05 -0.43 -0.15
CA LEU A 135 11.76 -1.32 -1.09
C LEU A 135 13.28 -1.13 -1.07
N GLY A 136 13.80 -0.17 -0.30
CA GLY A 136 15.22 0.12 -0.21
C GLY A 136 15.77 0.94 -1.38
N ASP A 137 14.92 1.65 -2.12
CA ASP A 137 15.34 2.55 -3.20
C ASP A 137 15.90 3.87 -2.63
N GLU A 138 16.91 4.43 -3.29
CA GLU A 138 17.62 5.61 -2.78
C GLU A 138 16.82 6.90 -2.94
N LEU A 139 16.29 7.43 -1.84
CA LEU A 139 15.59 8.72 -1.86
C LEU A 139 16.56 9.90 -1.95
N ARG A 140 16.14 10.93 -2.70
CA ARG A 140 16.83 12.23 -2.73
C ARG A 140 16.58 12.96 -1.41
N SER A 141 17.46 13.89 -1.04
CA SER A 141 17.33 14.66 0.21
C SER A 141 15.98 15.39 0.31
N GLU A 142 15.45 15.91 -0.79
CA GLU A 142 14.14 16.57 -0.84
C GLU A 142 12.98 15.58 -0.65
N GLU A 143 13.12 14.35 -1.13
CA GLU A 143 12.12 13.28 -0.99
C GLU A 143 12.08 12.75 0.44
N ASP A 144 13.24 12.55 1.06
CA ASP A 144 13.36 12.21 2.47
C ASP A 144 12.78 13.29 3.38
N GLN A 145 13.08 14.56 3.08
CA GLN A 145 12.52 15.69 3.82
C GLN A 145 11.00 15.74 3.65
N PHE A 146 10.50 15.56 2.43
CA PHE A 146 9.06 15.51 2.17
C PHE A 146 8.38 14.42 2.99
N LEU A 147 8.95 13.20 3.04
CA LEU A 147 8.42 12.11 3.86
C LEU A 147 8.38 12.50 5.33
N ARG A 148 9.45 13.10 5.87
CA ARG A 148 9.53 13.56 7.27
C ARG A 148 8.49 14.63 7.62
N ASP A 149 8.23 15.54 6.69
CA ASP A 149 7.29 16.64 6.89
C ASP A 149 5.83 16.18 6.74
N HIS A 150 5.60 15.09 6.00
CA HIS A 150 4.28 14.52 5.73
C HIS A 150 4.04 13.20 6.48
N VAL A 151 4.85 12.91 7.51
CA VAL A 151 4.61 11.79 8.43
C VAL A 151 3.29 12.04 9.15
N SER A 152 2.22 11.53 8.58
CA SER A 152 0.92 11.44 9.23
C SER A 152 0.83 10.21 10.15
N PHE A 153 1.84 9.32 10.15
CA PHE A 153 1.85 8.04 10.87
C PHE A 153 3.21 7.72 11.51
N SER A 154 3.20 7.25 12.76
CA SER A 154 4.43 6.90 13.48
C SER A 154 5.12 5.70 12.81
N PRO A 155 6.46 5.66 12.74
CA PRO A 155 7.21 4.43 12.40
C PRO A 155 6.75 3.20 13.21
N ASP A 156 6.26 3.42 14.44
CA ASP A 156 5.74 2.38 15.34
C ASP A 156 4.51 1.63 14.78
N ASP A 157 3.71 2.27 13.92
CA ASP A 157 2.53 1.64 13.30
C ASP A 157 2.92 0.54 12.29
N LEU A 158 4.20 0.50 11.90
CA LEU A 158 4.78 -0.53 11.03
C LEU A 158 5.64 -1.54 11.82
N GLU A 159 5.96 -1.27 13.10
CA GLU A 159 6.84 -2.08 13.95
C GLU A 159 6.11 -3.03 14.92
N LEU A 160 4.78 -3.02 14.99
CA LEU A 160 4.07 -4.04 15.77
C LEU A 160 4.03 -5.37 15.00
N VAL A 161 5.08 -6.18 15.19
CA VAL A 161 5.05 -7.55 15.76
C VAL A 161 6.50 -8.06 15.70
N GLY A 162 7.19 -8.00 16.84
CA GLY A 162 8.22 -8.96 17.20
C GLY A 162 7.58 -10.23 17.75
#